data_AF-A0A960AVE6-F1
#
_entry.id   AF-A0A960AVE6-F1
#
_cell.length_a   1.000
_cell.length_b   1.000
_cell.length_c   1.000
_cell.angle_alpha   90.00
_cell.angle_beta   90.00
_cell.angle_gamma   90.00
#
_symmetry.space_group_name_H-M   'P 1'
#
loop_
_entity.id
_entity.type
_entity.pdbx_description
1 polymer ?
#
loop_
_entity_poly.entity_id
_entity_poly.type
_entity_poly.pdbx_seq_one_letter_code
_entity_poly.pdbx_strand_id
1 'polypeptide(L)'
;QIWNEANTRSFYEGDWVALAKLTRRAYDTIKLIDDSALVVGASSTVIPGRLFQTESFFVRYARAIHEAGDPVDAMAVHLYPVDTSKGPEARVGSIRAAQRVMNRVGIDRPLWDTEVNYGDRRPGLPQVVPDPQTAATYLARTYIDSVRLGIQRTYWYGWDSHVLGIDLTDASGVTPAGRAFLTVRDWLTGARVAGCDRTDGMEVCRFA
;
A
#
# COMPACT_ATOMS: atom_id res chain seq x y z
N GLN A 1 7.14 11.01 -3.74
CA GLN A 1 7.21 10.17 -2.53
C GLN A 1 8.60 10.30 -1.94
N ILE A 2 8.71 10.64 -0.66
CA ILE A 2 10.01 10.89 -0.02
C ILE A 2 10.50 9.60 0.61
N TRP A 3 11.36 8.89 -0.13
CA TRP A 3 12.00 7.61 0.22
C TRP A 3 11.13 6.35 0.03
N ASN A 4 11.80 5.20 -0.05
CA ASN A 4 11.23 3.88 -0.24
C ASN A 4 11.64 2.94 0.89
N GLU A 5 10.69 2.21 1.49
CA GLU A 5 10.94 1.18 2.53
C GLU A 5 11.99 1.60 3.57
N ALA A 6 11.82 2.81 4.11
CA ALA A 6 12.80 3.45 4.98
C ALA A 6 13.01 2.72 6.32
N ASN A 7 12.18 1.71 6.61
CA ASN A 7 12.36 0.81 7.74
C ASN A 7 13.45 -0.24 7.54
N THR A 8 13.93 -0.44 6.31
CA THR A 8 14.97 -1.43 6.00
C THR A 8 16.34 -0.75 5.85
N ARG A 9 17.40 -1.44 6.30
CA ARG A 9 18.76 -0.90 6.23
C ARG A 9 19.34 -0.89 4.82
N SER A 10 18.79 -1.69 3.91
CA SER A 10 19.15 -1.65 2.48
C SER A 10 18.74 -0.36 1.81
N PHE A 11 17.68 0.30 2.30
CA PHE A 11 17.24 1.59 1.76
C PHE A 11 17.63 2.76 2.64
N TYR A 12 17.69 2.65 3.97
CA TYR A 12 17.95 3.80 4.84
C TYR A 12 18.70 3.45 6.13
N GLU A 13 19.87 4.07 6.31
CA GLU A 13 20.69 3.89 7.52
C GLU A 13 20.41 4.91 8.62
N GLY A 14 19.75 6.03 8.30
CA GLY A 14 19.41 7.08 9.27
C GLY A 14 18.28 6.70 10.23
N ASP A 15 17.87 7.69 11.05
CA ASP A 15 16.71 7.57 11.93
C ASP A 15 15.47 8.30 11.38
N TRP A 16 14.31 7.98 11.94
CA TRP A 16 13.02 8.53 11.52
C TRP A 16 12.89 10.04 11.76
N VAL A 17 13.65 10.63 12.69
CA VAL A 17 13.62 12.08 12.97
C VAL A 17 14.35 12.83 11.86
N ALA A 18 15.53 12.34 11.46
CA ALA A 18 16.27 12.87 10.31
C ALA A 18 15.43 12.73 9.03
N LEU A 19 14.76 11.61 8.82
CA LEU A 19 13.89 11.43 7.66
C LEU A 19 12.65 12.33 7.69
N ALA A 20 12.04 12.57 8.85
CA ALA A 20 10.94 13.53 8.98
C ALA A 20 11.39 14.96 8.66
N LYS A 21 12.59 15.36 9.10
CA LYS A 21 13.20 16.65 8.71
C LYS A 21 13.46 16.74 7.20
N LEU A 22 13.95 15.66 6.58
CA LEU A 22 14.11 15.59 5.12
C LEU A 22 12.75 15.72 4.42
N THR A 23 11.73 15.02 4.92
CA THR A 23 10.36 15.07 4.39
C THR A 23 9.79 16.47 4.47
N ARG A 24 9.94 17.15 5.62
CA ARG A 24 9.52 18.54 5.79
C ARG A 24 10.18 19.49 4.79
N ARG A 25 11.51 19.41 4.66
CA ARG A 25 12.26 20.25 3.71
C ARG A 25 11.84 19.99 2.26
N ALA A 26 11.63 18.73 1.90
CA ALA A 26 11.14 18.36 0.58
C ALA A 26 9.73 18.90 0.35
N TYR A 27 8.83 18.75 1.33
CA TYR A 27 7.47 19.29 1.27
C TYR A 27 7.47 20.80 1.04
N ASP A 28 8.16 21.57 1.90
CA ASP A 28 8.20 23.02 1.80
C ASP A 28 8.79 23.48 0.45
N THR A 29 9.83 22.80 -0.05
CA THR A 29 10.46 23.12 -1.34
C THR A 29 9.55 22.79 -2.52
N ILE A 30 8.89 21.62 -2.50
CA ILE A 30 7.98 21.20 -3.56
C ILE A 30 6.80 22.17 -3.62
N LYS A 31 6.17 22.48 -2.46
CA LYS A 31 5.02 23.38 -2.40
C LYS A 31 5.33 24.82 -2.78
N LEU A 32 6.58 25.26 -2.66
CA LEU A 32 7.03 26.56 -3.18
C LEU A 32 7.01 26.62 -4.71
N ILE A 33 7.32 25.49 -5.37
CA ILE A 33 7.41 25.39 -6.83
C ILE A 33 6.06 25.06 -7.46
N ASP A 34 5.33 24.11 -6.85
CA ASP A 34 4.03 23.63 -7.27
C ASP A 34 3.21 23.27 -6.02
N ASP A 35 2.27 24.14 -5.66
CA ASP A 35 1.40 23.96 -4.50
C ASP A 35 0.41 22.79 -4.68
N SER A 36 0.12 22.42 -5.92
CA SER A 36 -0.78 21.33 -6.29
C SER A 36 -0.11 19.94 -6.25
N ALA A 37 1.23 19.89 -6.29
CA ALA A 37 1.97 18.64 -6.25
C ALA A 37 1.76 17.87 -4.94
N LEU A 38 1.40 16.59 -5.04
CA LEU A 38 1.20 15.73 -3.86
C LEU A 38 2.52 15.18 -3.34
N VAL A 39 2.80 15.41 -2.06
CA VAL A 39 3.98 14.93 -1.35
C VAL A 39 3.58 13.75 -0.47
N VAL A 40 4.00 12.56 -0.90
CA VAL A 40 3.78 11.32 -0.15
C VAL A 40 4.97 11.07 0.78
N GLY A 41 4.70 10.73 2.04
CA GLY A 41 5.72 10.37 3.03
C GLY A 41 6.50 9.10 2.67
N ALA A 42 7.53 8.79 3.46
CA ALA A 42 8.30 7.56 3.28
C ALA A 42 7.43 6.33 3.48
N SER A 43 7.58 5.34 2.60
CA SER A 43 6.92 4.05 2.80
C SER A 43 7.66 3.19 3.81
N SER A 44 6.91 2.28 4.42
CA SER A 44 7.46 1.17 5.20
C SER A 44 6.68 -0.11 4.94
N THR A 45 7.35 -1.25 5.05
CA THR A 45 6.64 -2.54 5.10
C THR A 45 5.83 -2.66 6.40
N VAL A 46 4.73 -3.42 6.36
CA VAL A 46 3.83 -3.59 7.51
C VAL A 46 3.81 -5.03 7.99
N ILE A 47 4.34 -5.27 9.19
CA ILE A 47 4.24 -6.55 9.89
C ILE A 47 3.25 -6.36 11.05
N PRO A 48 1.97 -6.75 10.92
CA PRO A 48 0.97 -6.44 11.93
C PRO A 48 1.27 -7.18 13.23
N GLY A 49 1.32 -6.44 14.35
CA GLY A 49 1.60 -7.00 15.67
C GLY A 49 1.86 -5.92 16.71
N ARG A 50 2.14 -6.33 17.95
CA ARG A 50 2.40 -5.40 19.07
C ARG A 50 3.53 -4.43 18.78
N LEU A 51 4.68 -4.92 18.31
CA LEU A 51 5.85 -4.10 18.01
C LEU A 51 5.57 -3.10 16.87
N PHE A 52 4.74 -3.46 15.89
CA PHE A 52 4.35 -2.50 14.87
C PHE A 52 3.59 -1.31 15.45
N GLN A 53 2.75 -1.55 16.44
CA GLN A 53 1.94 -0.52 17.09
C GLN A 53 2.73 0.40 18.01
N THR A 54 3.86 -0.06 18.57
CA THR A 54 4.58 0.66 19.63
C THR A 54 6.00 1.10 19.24
N GLU A 55 6.67 0.34 18.39
CA GLU A 55 8.12 0.44 18.19
C GLU A 55 8.58 0.45 16.73
N SER A 56 7.71 0.13 15.76
CA SER A 56 8.10 0.14 14.35
C SER A 56 8.61 1.50 13.89
N PHE A 57 9.36 1.46 12.80
CA PHE A 57 9.67 2.65 12.02
C PHE A 57 8.40 3.45 11.70
N PHE A 58 7.30 2.81 11.27
CA PHE A 58 6.07 3.51 10.89
C PHE A 58 5.49 4.36 12.03
N VAL A 59 5.36 3.82 13.26
CA VAL A 59 4.85 4.60 14.39
C VAL A 59 5.80 5.71 14.82
N ARG A 60 7.12 5.47 14.75
CA ARG A 60 8.12 6.47 15.11
C ARG A 60 8.21 7.61 14.08
N TYR A 61 8.16 7.28 12.80
CA TYR A 61 8.12 8.23 11.70
C TYR A 61 6.80 9.01 11.67
N ALA A 62 5.65 8.35 11.87
CA ALA A 62 4.36 9.02 12.00
C ALA A 62 4.38 10.08 13.11
N ARG A 63 4.90 9.75 14.31
CA ARG A 63 5.05 10.73 15.40
C ARG A 63 5.92 11.92 14.98
N ALA A 64 7.08 11.66 14.38
CA ALA A 64 7.99 12.73 13.94
C ALA A 64 7.40 13.60 12.82
N ILE A 65 6.58 13.03 11.92
CA ILE A 65 5.83 13.77 10.90
C ILE A 65 4.75 14.65 11.54
N HIS A 66 4.01 14.11 12.50
CA HIS A 66 2.98 14.86 13.22
C HIS A 66 3.58 16.01 14.04
N GLU A 67 4.68 15.77 14.75
CA GLU A 67 5.45 16.81 15.45
C GLU A 67 5.98 17.90 14.50
N ALA A 68 6.23 17.57 13.24
CA ALA A 68 6.65 18.50 12.19
C ALA A 68 5.48 19.23 11.50
N GLY A 69 4.24 19.08 11.99
CA GLY A 69 3.05 19.71 11.44
C GLY A 69 2.46 19.00 10.22
N ASP A 70 2.59 17.67 10.16
CA ASP A 70 2.08 16.81 9.08
C ASP A 70 2.43 17.29 7.65
N PRO A 71 3.73 17.47 7.32
CA PRO A 71 4.19 17.97 6.02
C PRO A 71 4.17 16.89 4.93
N VAL A 72 3.02 16.25 4.77
CA VAL A 72 2.72 15.24 3.74
C VAL A 72 1.25 15.36 3.35
N ASP A 73 0.96 15.12 2.08
CA ASP A 73 -0.42 15.00 1.58
C ASP A 73 -0.98 13.58 1.77
N ALA A 74 -0.10 12.57 1.94
CA ALA A 74 -0.48 11.19 2.26
C ALA A 74 0.64 10.45 2.98
N MET A 75 0.26 9.52 3.87
CA MET A 75 1.16 8.52 4.43
C MET A 75 1.26 7.31 3.49
N ALA A 76 2.42 6.66 3.42
CA ALA A 76 2.62 5.50 2.56
C ALA A 76 3.05 4.25 3.34
N VAL A 77 2.60 3.11 2.84
CA VAL A 77 2.97 1.77 3.32
C VAL A 77 3.09 0.82 2.13
N HIS A 78 3.82 -0.27 2.30
CA HIS A 78 3.83 -1.42 1.38
C HIS A 78 3.13 -2.59 2.07
N LEU A 79 2.07 -3.11 1.46
CA LEU A 79 1.15 -4.05 2.11
C LEU A 79 1.23 -5.46 1.53
N TYR A 80 2.45 -5.92 1.24
CA TYR A 80 2.74 -7.33 1.02
C TYR A 80 2.29 -8.18 2.23
N PRO A 81 1.72 -9.38 2.00
CA PRO A 81 1.53 -10.35 3.06
C PRO A 81 2.87 -10.74 3.70
N VAL A 82 2.90 -10.85 5.03
CA VAL A 82 4.08 -11.33 5.77
C VAL A 82 4.42 -12.79 5.39
N ASP A 83 3.37 -13.60 5.18
CA ASP A 83 3.48 -14.96 4.65
C ASP A 83 3.18 -14.92 3.15
N THR A 84 4.21 -15.16 2.32
CA THR A 84 4.13 -15.08 0.85
C THR A 84 3.16 -16.10 0.24
N SER A 85 2.73 -17.11 0.99
CA SER A 85 1.69 -18.07 0.57
C SER A 85 0.26 -17.55 0.70
N LYS A 86 0.07 -16.36 1.30
CA LYS A 86 -1.26 -15.79 1.56
C LYS A 86 -1.67 -14.75 0.52
N GLY A 87 -2.98 -14.62 0.35
CA GLY A 87 -3.61 -13.65 -0.54
C GLY A 87 -4.10 -12.36 0.17
N PRO A 88 -5.02 -11.63 -0.49
CA PRO A 88 -5.56 -10.36 0.00
C PRO A 88 -6.18 -10.40 1.41
N GLU A 89 -6.71 -11.53 1.88
CA GLU A 89 -7.25 -11.67 3.23
C GLU A 89 -6.22 -11.33 4.31
N ALA A 90 -4.97 -11.77 4.13
CA ALA A 90 -3.91 -11.49 5.10
C ALA A 90 -3.54 -10.00 5.14
N ARG A 91 -3.70 -9.29 4.02
CA ARG A 91 -3.42 -7.86 3.89
C ARG A 91 -4.34 -6.99 4.75
N VAL A 92 -5.58 -7.44 5.01
CA VAL A 92 -6.56 -6.70 5.84
C VAL A 92 -6.02 -6.39 7.24
N GLY A 93 -5.26 -7.32 7.83
CA GLY A 93 -4.63 -7.13 9.14
C GLY A 93 -3.62 -5.98 9.14
N SER A 94 -2.82 -5.88 8.08
CA SER A 94 -1.80 -4.84 7.88
C SER A 94 -2.41 -3.46 7.67
N ILE A 95 -3.48 -3.34 6.85
CA ILE A 95 -4.21 -2.08 6.65
C ILE A 95 -4.70 -1.53 7.99
N ARG A 96 -5.43 -2.36 8.75
CA ARG A 96 -5.97 -1.97 10.05
C ARG A 96 -4.86 -1.63 11.05
N ALA A 97 -3.70 -2.28 10.95
CA ALA A 97 -2.56 -1.98 11.81
C ALA A 97 -1.99 -0.58 11.53
N ALA A 98 -1.81 -0.20 10.26
CA ALA A 98 -1.33 1.13 9.87
C ALA A 98 -2.33 2.23 10.26
N GLN A 99 -3.62 2.03 9.97
CA GLN A 99 -4.68 2.98 10.35
C GLN A 99 -4.76 3.20 11.86
N ARG A 100 -4.64 2.14 12.68
CA ARG A 100 -4.58 2.28 14.14
C ARG A 100 -3.39 3.12 14.62
N VAL A 101 -2.25 3.03 13.94
CA VAL A 101 -1.09 3.87 14.25
C VAL A 101 -1.41 5.33 13.91
N MET A 102 -1.92 5.61 12.72
CA MET A 102 -2.28 6.97 12.30
C MET A 102 -3.31 7.60 13.24
N ASN A 103 -4.38 6.87 13.56
CA ASN A 103 -5.42 7.33 14.49
C ASN A 103 -4.87 7.60 15.90
N ARG A 104 -3.94 6.77 16.40
CA ARG A 104 -3.33 6.95 17.72
C ARG A 104 -2.39 8.16 17.76
N VAL A 105 -1.66 8.40 16.67
CA VAL A 105 -0.73 9.53 16.55
C VAL A 105 -1.49 10.84 16.31
N GLY A 106 -2.66 10.79 15.67
CA GLY A 106 -3.44 11.97 15.30
C GLY A 106 -3.18 12.47 13.88
N ILE A 107 -2.62 11.64 13.00
CA ILE A 107 -2.41 12.00 11.59
C ILE A 107 -3.74 11.90 10.84
N ASP A 108 -4.29 13.05 10.45
CA ASP A 108 -5.46 13.16 9.58
C ASP A 108 -5.03 13.34 8.11
N ARG A 109 -4.44 12.28 7.54
CA ARG A 109 -4.01 12.21 6.14
C ARG A 109 -4.45 10.89 5.53
N PRO A 110 -4.70 10.83 4.21
CA PRO A 110 -4.92 9.56 3.52
C PRO A 110 -3.75 8.58 3.69
N LEU A 111 -4.08 7.29 3.71
CA LEU A 111 -3.10 6.20 3.63
C LEU A 111 -3.07 5.65 2.20
N TRP A 112 -1.88 5.60 1.61
CA TRP A 112 -1.63 5.00 0.30
C TRP A 112 -0.83 3.71 0.47
N ASP A 113 -1.22 2.69 -0.29
CA ASP A 113 -0.44 1.47 -0.48
C ASP A 113 0.39 1.61 -1.75
N THR A 114 1.64 2.03 -1.60
CA THR A 114 2.51 2.35 -2.74
C THR A 114 3.16 1.12 -3.35
N GLU A 115 2.99 -0.07 -2.75
CA GLU A 115 3.53 -1.30 -3.30
C GLU A 115 2.79 -2.54 -2.75
N VAL A 116 2.17 -3.31 -3.66
CA VAL A 116 1.57 -4.61 -3.33
C VAL A 116 1.63 -5.59 -4.51
N ASN A 117 1.87 -6.85 -4.19
CA ASN A 117 1.71 -8.03 -5.03
C ASN A 117 1.61 -9.27 -4.10
N TYR A 118 1.48 -10.47 -4.65
CA TYR A 118 1.36 -11.73 -3.93
C TYR A 118 2.23 -12.80 -4.57
N GLY A 119 2.62 -13.78 -3.77
CA GLY A 119 3.59 -14.78 -4.16
C GLY A 119 4.98 -14.20 -4.37
N ASP A 120 5.93 -15.08 -4.62
CA ASP A 120 7.34 -14.73 -4.74
C ASP A 120 8.04 -15.74 -5.66
N ARG A 121 8.98 -15.29 -6.49
CA ARG A 121 9.85 -16.17 -7.30
C ARG A 121 11.31 -16.09 -6.86
N ARG A 122 11.65 -15.17 -5.95
CA ARG A 122 13.03 -14.97 -5.50
C ARG A 122 13.51 -16.15 -4.67
N PRO A 123 14.81 -16.49 -4.75
CA PRO A 123 15.39 -17.48 -3.86
C PRO A 123 15.39 -16.99 -2.40
N GLY A 124 15.30 -17.92 -1.45
CA GLY A 124 15.37 -17.62 0.00
C GLY A 124 14.01 -17.40 0.69
N LEU A 125 12.91 -17.33 -0.06
CA LEU A 125 11.54 -17.38 0.43
C LEU A 125 10.80 -18.57 -0.20
N PRO A 126 9.67 -19.03 0.37
CA PRO A 126 8.80 -19.98 -0.32
C PRO A 126 8.40 -19.40 -1.69
N GLN A 127 8.80 -20.09 -2.75
CA GLN A 127 8.42 -19.71 -4.11
C GLN A 127 6.96 -20.06 -4.34
N VAL A 128 6.14 -19.05 -4.59
CA VAL A 128 4.69 -19.14 -4.74
C VAL A 128 4.31 -18.36 -5.99
N VAL A 129 3.76 -19.06 -6.98
CA VAL A 129 3.22 -18.48 -8.21
C VAL A 129 1.75 -18.92 -8.30
N PRO A 130 0.80 -18.03 -7.95
CA PRO A 130 -0.62 -18.35 -8.08
C PRO A 130 -0.99 -18.72 -9.52
N ASP A 131 -1.91 -19.67 -9.68
CA ASP A 131 -2.46 -19.96 -11.00
C ASP A 131 -3.20 -18.73 -11.58
N PRO A 132 -3.42 -18.65 -12.90
CA PRO A 132 -3.95 -17.45 -13.53
C PRO A 132 -5.32 -16.99 -12.99
N GLN A 133 -6.18 -17.92 -12.56
CA GLN A 133 -7.50 -17.58 -11.99
C GLN A 133 -7.35 -17.01 -10.57
N THR A 134 -6.50 -17.61 -9.75
CA THR A 134 -6.17 -17.08 -8.42
C THR A 134 -5.50 -15.71 -8.52
N ALA A 135 -4.55 -15.54 -9.44
CA ALA A 135 -3.85 -14.29 -9.69
C ALA A 135 -4.82 -13.15 -10.05
N ALA A 136 -5.74 -13.39 -10.99
CA ALA A 136 -6.77 -12.43 -11.36
C ALA A 136 -7.72 -12.10 -10.20
N THR A 137 -8.10 -13.11 -9.42
CA THR A 137 -8.96 -12.95 -8.24
C THR A 137 -8.29 -12.11 -7.16
N TYR A 138 -7.02 -12.39 -6.86
CA TYR A 138 -6.25 -11.65 -5.86
C TYR A 138 -6.13 -10.19 -6.27
N LEU A 139 -5.76 -9.94 -7.52
CA LEU A 139 -5.62 -8.59 -8.01
C LEU A 139 -6.94 -7.79 -7.93
N ALA A 140 -8.05 -8.36 -8.41
CA ALA A 140 -9.33 -7.66 -8.36
C ALA A 140 -9.73 -7.33 -6.92
N ARG A 141 -9.56 -8.30 -6.01
CA ARG A 141 -9.87 -8.13 -4.59
C ARG A 141 -8.97 -7.10 -3.90
N THR A 142 -7.69 -7.03 -4.25
CA THR A 142 -6.79 -6.03 -3.66
C THR A 142 -7.29 -4.60 -3.87
N TYR A 143 -7.77 -4.28 -5.07
CA TYR A 143 -8.29 -2.95 -5.37
C TYR A 143 -9.66 -2.69 -4.74
N ILE A 144 -10.58 -3.66 -4.79
CA ILE A 144 -11.90 -3.55 -4.14
C ILE A 144 -11.76 -3.41 -2.62
N ASP A 145 -10.94 -4.25 -1.99
CA ASP A 145 -10.68 -4.21 -0.54
C ASP A 145 -9.96 -2.93 -0.14
N SER A 146 -9.06 -2.39 -0.97
CA SER A 146 -8.40 -1.10 -0.71
C SER A 146 -9.42 0.02 -0.58
N VAL A 147 -10.31 0.14 -1.56
CA VAL A 147 -11.34 1.18 -1.57
C VAL A 147 -12.30 1.01 -0.39
N ARG A 148 -12.76 -0.23 -0.13
CA ARG A 148 -13.65 -0.55 0.99
C ARG A 148 -13.02 -0.25 2.35
N LEU A 149 -11.73 -0.53 2.51
CA LEU A 149 -11.01 -0.38 3.78
C LEU A 149 -10.38 1.00 3.94
N GLY A 150 -10.62 1.94 3.04
CA GLY A 150 -10.17 3.33 3.16
C GLY A 150 -8.70 3.57 2.78
N ILE A 151 -8.11 2.71 1.96
CA ILE A 151 -6.85 3.00 1.26
C ILE A 151 -7.19 3.84 0.04
N GLN A 152 -6.66 5.07 -0.01
CA GLN A 152 -7.07 6.04 -1.04
C GLN A 152 -6.41 5.74 -2.40
N ARG A 153 -5.19 5.19 -2.41
CA ARG A 153 -4.47 4.78 -3.62
C ARG A 153 -3.70 3.50 -3.37
N THR A 154 -3.75 2.59 -4.34
CA THR A 154 -3.06 1.30 -4.31
C THR A 154 -2.29 1.10 -5.61
N TYR A 155 -1.02 0.73 -5.50
CA TYR A 155 -0.12 0.57 -6.64
C TYR A 155 0.38 -0.88 -6.71
N TRP A 156 0.09 -1.54 -7.83
CA TRP A 156 0.57 -2.88 -8.09
C TRP A 156 2.06 -2.87 -8.43
N TYR A 157 2.83 -3.80 -7.86
CA TYR A 157 4.24 -3.98 -8.17
C TYR A 157 4.45 -5.22 -9.03
N GLY A 158 4.67 -5.14 -10.34
CA GLY A 158 4.61 -3.97 -11.22
C GLY A 158 3.87 -4.33 -12.51
N TRP A 159 3.72 -3.36 -13.42
CA TRP A 159 3.05 -3.60 -14.70
C TRP A 159 3.80 -4.64 -15.55
N ASP A 160 5.11 -4.50 -15.67
CA ASP A 160 5.99 -5.39 -16.44
C ASP A 160 7.17 -5.83 -15.57
N SER A 161 6.86 -6.58 -14.51
CA SER A 161 7.83 -7.12 -13.55
C SER A 161 7.50 -8.57 -13.25
N HIS A 162 8.52 -9.44 -13.31
CA HIS A 162 8.38 -10.89 -13.15
C HIS A 162 9.10 -11.43 -11.91
N VAL A 163 9.39 -10.55 -10.94
CA VAL A 163 10.16 -10.90 -9.73
C VAL A 163 9.29 -11.56 -8.66
N LEU A 164 8.01 -11.19 -8.59
CA LEU A 164 7.05 -11.69 -7.58
C LEU A 164 6.17 -12.80 -8.15
N GLY A 165 5.03 -13.13 -7.53
CA GLY A 165 4.22 -14.28 -7.96
C GLY A 165 3.18 -13.99 -9.03
N ILE A 166 2.72 -12.75 -9.19
CA ILE A 166 1.66 -12.39 -10.14
C ILE A 166 2.14 -11.28 -11.08
N ASP A 167 2.08 -11.57 -12.39
CA ASP A 167 2.49 -10.65 -13.45
C ASP A 167 1.27 -10.06 -14.16
N LEU A 168 1.32 -8.79 -14.58
CA LEU A 168 0.26 -8.18 -15.38
C LEU A 168 0.47 -8.35 -16.89
N THR A 169 1.70 -8.59 -17.28
CA THR A 169 2.12 -8.88 -18.65
C THR A 169 3.00 -10.14 -18.68
N ASP A 170 3.11 -10.75 -19.84
CA ASP A 170 4.10 -11.77 -20.19
C ASP A 170 4.46 -11.66 -21.68
N ALA A 171 5.24 -12.61 -22.21
CA ALA A 171 5.64 -12.61 -23.62
C ALA A 171 4.46 -12.71 -24.61
N SER A 172 3.29 -13.18 -24.17
CA SER A 172 2.05 -13.26 -24.96
C SER A 172 1.17 -12.01 -24.84
N GLY A 173 1.57 -11.05 -24.00
CA GLY A 173 0.87 -9.78 -23.78
C GLY A 173 0.25 -9.68 -22.39
N VAL A 174 -0.93 -9.08 -22.28
CA VAL A 174 -1.60 -8.86 -20.99
C VAL A 174 -2.12 -10.19 -20.41
N THR A 175 -1.76 -10.50 -19.17
CA THR A 175 -2.19 -11.73 -18.47
C THR A 175 -3.65 -11.62 -18.00
N PRO A 176 -4.27 -12.71 -17.48
CA PRO A 176 -5.56 -12.62 -16.79
C PRO A 176 -5.56 -11.63 -15.63
N ALA A 177 -4.46 -11.53 -14.87
CA ALA A 177 -4.33 -10.54 -13.79
C ALA A 177 -4.22 -9.11 -14.35
N GLY A 178 -3.46 -8.88 -15.42
CA GLY A 178 -3.42 -7.59 -16.09
C GLY A 178 -4.79 -7.15 -16.62
N ARG A 179 -5.57 -8.07 -17.19
CA ARG A 179 -6.96 -7.79 -17.61
C ARG A 179 -7.86 -7.46 -16.41
N ALA A 180 -7.72 -8.20 -15.31
CA ALA A 180 -8.46 -7.89 -14.08
C ALA A 180 -8.14 -6.48 -13.58
N PHE A 181 -6.88 -6.04 -13.68
CA PHE A 181 -6.45 -4.70 -13.28
C PHE A 181 -7.13 -3.62 -14.12
N LEU A 182 -7.11 -3.78 -15.44
CA LEU A 182 -7.76 -2.84 -16.35
C LEU A 182 -9.25 -2.74 -16.04
N THR A 183 -9.93 -3.88 -15.85
CA THR A 183 -11.36 -3.93 -15.49
C THR A 183 -11.66 -3.22 -14.17
N VAL A 184 -10.95 -3.54 -13.07
CA VAL A 184 -11.23 -2.89 -11.78
C VAL A 184 -10.82 -1.43 -11.75
N ARG A 185 -9.76 -1.04 -12.46
CA ARG A 185 -9.39 0.36 -12.64
C ARG A 185 -10.51 1.13 -13.31
N ASP A 186 -11.06 0.58 -14.39
CA ASP A 186 -12.15 1.22 -15.14
C ASP A 186 -13.43 1.33 -14.30
N TRP A 187 -13.71 0.38 -13.40
CA TRP A 187 -14.82 0.47 -12.45
C TRP A 187 -14.62 1.47 -11.31
N LEU A 188 -13.40 1.56 -10.77
CA LEU A 188 -13.14 2.27 -9.51
C LEU A 188 -12.59 3.68 -9.71
N THR A 189 -12.04 4.01 -10.87
CA THR A 189 -11.49 5.35 -11.13
C THR A 189 -12.62 6.38 -11.15
N GLY A 190 -12.57 7.32 -10.21
CA GLY A 190 -13.59 8.36 -10.05
C GLY A 190 -14.84 7.91 -9.28
N ALA A 191 -14.97 6.62 -8.98
CA ALA A 191 -16.10 6.08 -8.24
C ALA A 191 -15.96 6.31 -6.73
N ARG A 192 -17.09 6.45 -6.04
CA ARG A 192 -17.21 6.55 -4.58
C ARG A 192 -17.94 5.34 -4.04
N VAL A 193 -17.51 4.82 -2.89
CA VAL A 193 -18.21 3.72 -2.23
C VAL A 193 -19.57 4.23 -1.75
N ALA A 194 -20.64 3.64 -2.27
CA ALA A 194 -22.00 3.88 -1.83
C ALA A 194 -22.40 2.98 -0.64
N GLY A 195 -21.66 1.90 -0.42
CA GLY A 195 -21.83 0.97 0.71
C GLY A 195 -21.52 -0.47 0.31
N CYS A 196 -21.30 -1.33 1.30
CA CYS A 196 -21.14 -2.77 1.10
C CYS A 196 -22.09 -3.53 2.02
N ASP A 197 -22.83 -4.48 1.48
CA ASP A 197 -23.74 -5.36 2.21
C ASP A 197 -23.29 -6.82 2.08
N ARG A 198 -23.66 -7.64 3.06
CA ARG A 198 -23.50 -9.09 2.97
C ARG A 198 -24.82 -9.72 2.58
N THR A 199 -24.84 -10.45 1.47
CA THR A 199 -26.02 -11.14 0.95
C THR A 199 -25.62 -12.56 0.58
N ASP A 200 -26.27 -13.55 1.18
CA ASP A 200 -26.04 -14.98 0.92
C ASP A 200 -24.56 -15.42 0.96
N GLY A 201 -23.82 -14.89 1.95
CA GLY A 201 -22.40 -15.19 2.12
C GLY A 201 -21.47 -14.42 1.17
N MET A 202 -22.01 -13.71 0.18
CA MET A 202 -21.27 -12.80 -0.69
C MET A 202 -21.22 -11.39 -0.10
N GLU A 203 -20.11 -10.71 -0.33
CA GLU A 203 -19.98 -9.29 -0.04
C GLU A 203 -20.20 -8.49 -1.33
N VAL A 204 -21.20 -7.62 -1.30
CA VAL A 204 -21.63 -6.82 -2.46
C VAL A 204 -21.38 -5.36 -2.14
N CYS A 205 -20.39 -4.77 -2.81
CA CYS A 205 -20.09 -3.35 -2.72
C CYS A 205 -20.68 -2.59 -3.92
N ARG A 206 -21.30 -1.44 -3.64
CA ARG A 206 -21.83 -0.53 -4.66
C ARG A 206 -20.92 0.68 -4.75
N PHE A 207 -20.66 1.12 -5.98
CA PHE A 207 -19.84 2.27 -6.30
C PHE A 207 -20.67 3.24 -7.16
N ALA A 208 -20.58 4.54 -6.88
CA ALA A 208 -21.34 5.61 -7.53
C ALA A 208 -20.43 6.71 -8.08
#